data_AF-A0A9P6TXS5-F1
#
_entry.id   AF-A0A9P6TXS5-F1
#
_cell.length_a   1.000
_cell.length_b   1.000
_cell.length_c   1.000
_cell.angle_alpha   90.00
_cell.angle_beta   90.00
_cell.angle_gamma   90.00
#
_symmetry.space_group_name_H-M   'P 1'
#
loop_
_entity.id
_entity.type
_entity.pdbx_description
1 polymer ?
#
loop_
_entity_poly.entity_id
_entity_poly.type
_entity_poly.pdbx_seq_one_letter_code
_entity_poly.pdbx_strand_id
1 'polypeptide(L)'
;MVGFLGARGHVDESFIRSIMSASTKQEAQRRRRLGINQKVPSPKLCIMDARGYSSAIANGVHGGGHENPDNYLNASIAFMSLANIHVIAASHQSLLKAVQGSADSTNWFSALENSAWLTHVSELLKAASGKDGV
;
A
#
# COMPACT_ATOMS: atom_id res chain seq x y z
N MET A 1 -17.83 -3.51 5.41
CA MET A 1 -17.19 -2.18 5.29
C MET A 1 -17.13 -1.58 6.68
N VAL A 2 -15.99 -1.03 7.08
CA VAL A 2 -15.74 -0.64 8.49
C VAL A 2 -16.58 0.57 8.91
N GLY A 3 -16.79 1.54 8.01
CA GLY A 3 -17.51 2.77 8.31
C GLY A 3 -16.87 3.58 9.44
N PHE A 4 -17.53 4.67 9.85
CA PHE A 4 -17.05 5.53 10.95
C PHE A 4 -17.16 4.86 12.34
N LEU A 5 -18.05 3.89 12.49
CA LEU A 5 -18.34 3.20 13.75
C LEU A 5 -17.45 1.96 13.99
N GLY A 6 -16.53 1.64 13.09
CA GLY A 6 -15.62 0.49 13.29
C GLY A 6 -16.31 -0.87 13.12
N ALA A 7 -17.30 -0.97 12.23
CA ALA A 7 -18.01 -2.20 11.95
C ALA A 7 -17.05 -3.34 11.57
N ARG A 8 -17.29 -4.51 12.16
CA ARG A 8 -16.43 -5.69 12.03
C ARG A 8 -17.05 -6.73 11.13
N GLY A 9 -16.22 -7.43 10.37
CA GLY A 9 -16.63 -8.54 9.51
C GLY A 9 -16.05 -9.86 10.01
N HIS A 10 -16.88 -10.74 10.59
CA HIS A 10 -16.40 -12.05 11.06
C HIS A 10 -15.81 -12.90 9.93
N VAL A 11 -16.39 -12.80 8.72
CA VAL A 11 -15.88 -13.49 7.53
C VAL A 11 -14.48 -12.98 7.15
N ASP A 12 -14.27 -11.67 7.25
CA ASP A 12 -13.01 -11.01 6.92
C ASP A 12 -11.90 -11.38 7.91
N GLU A 13 -12.19 -11.34 9.22
CA GLU A 13 -11.26 -11.79 10.26
C GLU A 13 -10.88 -13.27 10.11
N SER A 14 -11.85 -14.12 9.77
CA SER A 14 -11.60 -15.55 9.51
C SER A 14 -10.74 -15.77 8.26
N PHE A 15 -10.97 -14.98 7.22
CA PHE A 15 -10.18 -15.02 5.99
C PHE A 15 -8.72 -14.64 6.25
N ILE A 16 -8.48 -13.53 6.96
CA ILE A 16 -7.13 -13.10 7.34
C ILE A 16 -6.41 -14.16 8.21
N ARG A 17 -7.11 -14.76 9.19
CA ARG A 17 -6.56 -15.87 9.99
C ARG A 17 -6.15 -17.06 9.12
N SER A 18 -6.94 -17.35 8.08
CA SER A 18 -6.67 -18.46 7.16
C SER A 18 -5.41 -18.22 6.33
N ILE A 19 -5.19 -16.99 5.85
CA ILE A 19 -3.95 -16.60 5.15
C ILE A 19 -2.74 -16.81 6.06
N MET A 20 -2.81 -16.32 7.30
CA MET A 20 -1.71 -16.42 8.27
C MET A 20 -1.38 -17.87 8.64
N SER A 21 -2.41 -18.71 8.80
CA SER A 21 -2.26 -20.14 9.05
C SER A 21 -1.60 -20.85 7.86
N ALA A 22 -2.01 -20.53 6.63
CA ALA A 22 -1.43 -21.10 5.41
C ALA A 22 0.06 -20.73 5.27
N SER A 23 0.42 -19.46 5.50
CA SER A 23 1.81 -19.00 5.48
C SER A 23 2.67 -19.73 6.52
N THR A 24 2.16 -19.90 7.75
CA THR A 24 2.86 -20.64 8.82
C THR A 24 3.09 -22.10 8.44
N LYS A 25 2.07 -22.76 7.87
CA LYS A 25 2.16 -24.16 7.42
C LYS A 25 3.19 -24.32 6.30
N GLN A 26 3.21 -23.38 5.34
CA GLN A 26 4.17 -23.38 4.24
C GLN A 26 5.61 -23.23 4.75
N GLU A 27 5.86 -22.30 5.68
CA GLU A 27 7.18 -22.11 6.29
C GLU A 27 7.60 -23.31 7.15
N ALA A 28 6.67 -23.92 7.90
CA ALA A 28 6.93 -25.14 8.65
C ALA A 28 7.37 -26.29 7.75
N GLN A 29 6.67 -26.48 6.62
CA GLN A 29 7.01 -27.49 5.64
C GLN A 29 8.38 -27.22 4.99
N ARG A 30 8.68 -25.95 4.66
CA ARG A 30 9.98 -25.54 4.13
C ARG A 30 11.12 -25.84 5.10
N ARG A 31 10.96 -25.49 6.38
CA ARG A 31 11.97 -25.77 7.42
C ARG A 31 12.21 -27.25 7.65
N ARG A 32 11.14 -28.07 7.65
CA ARG A 32 11.25 -29.53 7.72
C ARG A 32 12.09 -30.10 6.58
N ARG A 33 11.89 -29.62 5.34
CA ARG A 33 12.70 -30.02 4.18
C ARG A 33 14.17 -29.64 4.31
N LEU A 34 14.48 -28.56 5.04
CA LEU A 34 15.84 -28.09 5.30
C LEU A 34 16.47 -28.70 6.56
N GLY A 35 15.79 -29.62 7.25
CA GLY A 35 16.29 -30.22 8.50
C GLY A 35 16.36 -29.25 9.69
N ILE A 36 15.68 -28.09 9.63
CA ILE A 36 15.69 -27.08 10.68
C ILE A 36 14.65 -27.44 11.74
N ASN A 37 15.09 -27.83 12.94
CA ASN A 37 14.23 -28.17 14.07
C ASN A 37 14.00 -26.96 14.99
N GLN A 38 13.40 -25.90 14.45
CA GLN A 38 12.99 -24.71 15.21
C GLN A 38 11.50 -24.42 14.97
N LYS A 39 10.82 -23.93 16.02
CA LYS A 39 9.44 -23.46 15.92
C LYS A 39 9.35 -22.32 14.91
N VAL A 40 8.35 -22.37 14.03
CA VAL A 40 8.05 -21.27 13.10
C VAL A 40 7.63 -20.05 13.93
N PRO A 41 8.26 -18.88 13.76
CA PRO A 41 7.80 -17.65 14.39
C PRO A 41 6.36 -17.35 13.99
N SER A 42 5.59 -16.73 14.89
CA SER A 42 4.26 -16.24 14.53
C SER A 42 4.40 -15.24 13.37
N PRO A 43 3.70 -15.46 12.24
CA PRO A 43 3.77 -14.52 11.13
C PRO A 43 3.23 -13.16 11.56
N LYS A 44 3.81 -12.09 11.00
CA LYS A 44 3.28 -10.73 11.06
C LYS A 44 2.56 -10.44 9.75
N LEU A 45 1.37 -9.86 9.83
CA LEU A 45 0.63 -9.40 8.66
C LEU A 45 0.83 -7.90 8.50
N CYS A 46 1.25 -7.44 7.33
CA CYS A 46 1.22 -6.03 7.00
C CYS A 46 0.10 -5.76 5.99
N ILE A 47 -0.85 -4.91 6.36
CA ILE A 47 -1.91 -4.41 5.51
C ILE A 47 -1.43 -3.10 4.91
N MET A 48 -1.15 -3.08 3.61
CA MET A 48 -0.72 -1.88 2.90
C MET A 48 -1.93 -1.18 2.29
N ASP A 49 -2.31 -0.04 2.86
CA ASP A 49 -3.27 0.87 2.24
C ASP A 49 -2.51 1.79 1.28
N ALA A 50 -2.86 1.73 0.00
CA ALA A 50 -2.23 2.57 -1.02
C ALA A 50 -2.44 4.08 -0.75
N ARG A 51 -3.49 4.45 -0.03
CA ARG A 51 -3.85 5.84 0.25
C ARG A 51 -2.96 6.44 1.33
N GLY A 52 -3.02 7.77 1.45
CA GLY A 52 -2.56 8.46 2.65
C GLY A 52 -3.57 8.32 3.78
N TYR A 53 -3.11 8.39 5.03
CA TYR A 53 -3.95 8.28 6.23
C TYR A 53 -5.17 9.22 6.17
N SER A 54 -4.98 10.49 5.82
CA SER A 54 -6.07 11.47 5.71
C SER A 54 -7.12 11.07 4.67
N SER A 55 -6.71 10.52 3.52
CA SER A 55 -7.64 10.04 2.48
C SER A 55 -8.39 8.78 2.93
N ALA A 56 -7.73 7.91 3.70
CA ALA A 56 -8.38 6.73 4.27
C ALA A 56 -9.46 7.12 5.29
N ILE A 57 -9.17 8.09 6.16
CA ILE A 57 -10.13 8.67 7.12
C ILE A 57 -11.30 9.35 6.40
N ALA A 58 -11.02 10.16 5.38
CA ALA A 58 -12.07 10.81 4.58
C ALA A 58 -13.01 9.78 3.94
N ASN A 59 -12.49 8.67 3.44
CA ASN A 59 -13.31 7.57 2.92
C ASN A 59 -14.11 6.87 4.03
N GLY A 60 -13.61 6.81 5.26
CA GLY A 60 -14.32 6.29 6.42
C GLY A 60 -15.63 7.05 6.71
N VAL A 61 -15.60 8.37 6.57
CA VAL A 61 -16.80 9.24 6.72
C VAL A 61 -17.86 8.91 5.68
N HIS A 62 -17.47 8.55 4.46
CA HIS A 62 -18.37 8.18 3.37
C HIS A 62 -18.81 6.70 3.41
N GLY A 63 -18.65 6.03 4.56
CA GLY A 63 -19.04 4.63 4.75
C GLY A 63 -17.96 3.60 4.39
N GLY A 64 -16.81 4.04 3.86
CA GLY A 64 -15.63 3.22 3.58
C GLY A 64 -14.81 2.92 4.85
N GLY A 65 -13.50 3.20 4.81
CA GLY A 65 -12.61 3.10 5.98
C GLY A 65 -11.28 2.41 5.67
N HIS A 66 -10.60 1.98 6.72
CA HIS A 66 -9.42 1.14 6.70
C HIS A 66 -9.51 0.13 7.86
N GLU A 67 -8.72 -0.93 7.80
CA GLU A 67 -8.66 -1.97 8.83
C GLU A 67 -8.14 -1.40 10.15
N ASN A 68 -8.66 -1.89 11.28
CA ASN A 68 -8.10 -1.63 12.60
C ASN A 68 -7.16 -2.79 12.97
N PRO A 69 -5.84 -2.55 13.18
CA PRO A 69 -4.88 -3.58 13.59
C PRO A 69 -5.32 -4.38 14.83
N ASP A 70 -6.05 -3.78 15.77
CA ASP A 70 -6.52 -4.46 16.99
C ASP A 70 -7.50 -5.60 16.70
N ASN A 71 -8.17 -5.58 15.55
CA ASN A 71 -9.09 -6.65 15.13
C ASN A 71 -8.35 -7.88 14.58
N TYR A 72 -7.06 -7.75 14.23
CA TYR A 72 -6.29 -8.80 13.56
C TYR A 72 -5.00 -9.10 14.32
N LEU A 73 -4.91 -10.31 14.86
CA LEU A 73 -3.75 -10.73 15.66
C LEU A 73 -2.44 -10.63 14.84
N ASN A 74 -1.45 -9.93 15.38
CA ASN A 74 -0.14 -9.67 14.76
C ASN A 74 -0.22 -8.94 13.42
N ALA A 75 -1.22 -8.09 13.22
CA ALA A 75 -1.30 -7.22 12.05
C ALA A 75 -0.77 -5.81 12.33
N SER A 76 -0.24 -5.18 11.28
CA SER A 76 0.05 -3.75 11.21
C SER A 76 -0.58 -3.17 9.95
N ILE A 77 -0.89 -1.87 9.97
CA ILE A 77 -1.33 -1.13 8.79
C ILE A 77 -0.27 -0.11 8.40
N ALA A 78 0.00 0.00 7.10
CA ALA A 78 0.92 0.98 6.55
C ALA A 78 0.22 1.77 5.43
N PHE A 79 0.33 3.10 5.49
CA PHE A 79 -0.27 4.01 4.51
C PHE A 79 0.80 4.48 3.52
N MET A 80 0.62 4.17 2.25
CA MET A 80 1.62 4.43 1.20
C MET A 80 1.57 5.85 0.66
N SER A 81 0.50 6.60 0.96
CA SER A 81 0.31 8.00 0.53
C SER A 81 0.40 8.22 -0.98
N LEU A 82 -0.05 7.24 -1.77
CA LEU A 82 -0.11 7.38 -3.22
C LEU A 82 -1.22 8.36 -3.62
N ALA A 83 -0.90 9.16 -4.63
CA ALA A 83 -1.82 10.07 -5.27
C ALA A 83 -3.03 9.32 -5.86
N ASN A 84 -4.22 9.92 -5.76
CA ASN A 84 -5.42 9.37 -6.36
C ASN A 84 -5.43 9.54 -7.90
N ILE A 85 -6.40 8.91 -8.56
CA ILE A 85 -6.50 8.92 -10.03
C ILE A 85 -6.62 10.32 -10.63
N HIS A 86 -7.21 11.28 -9.91
CA HIS A 86 -7.38 12.65 -10.41
C HIS A 86 -6.05 13.40 -10.41
N VAL A 87 -5.25 13.21 -9.36
CA VAL A 87 -3.89 13.77 -9.27
C VAL A 87 -2.99 13.16 -10.34
N ILE A 88 -3.03 11.83 -10.52
CA ILE A 88 -2.25 11.15 -11.57
C ILE A 88 -2.66 11.59 -12.97
N ALA A 89 -3.95 11.75 -13.24
CA ALA A 89 -4.43 12.23 -14.53
C ALA A 89 -3.95 13.67 -14.84
N ALA A 90 -4.03 14.57 -13.86
CA ALA A 90 -3.51 15.93 -14.01
C ALA A 90 -1.98 15.96 -14.19
N SER A 91 -1.24 15.15 -13.43
CA SER A 91 0.21 14.97 -13.58
C SER A 91 0.59 14.47 -14.97
N HIS A 92 -0.10 13.45 -15.49
CA HIS A 92 0.12 12.92 -16.83
C HIS A 92 -0.16 13.98 -17.91
N GLN A 93 -1.24 14.76 -17.78
CA GLN A 93 -1.53 15.84 -18.70
C GLN A 93 -0.44 16.91 -18.70
N SER A 94 0.09 17.28 -17.53
CA SER A 94 1.21 18.23 -17.42
C SER A 94 2.49 17.67 -18.03
N LEU A 95 2.77 16.38 -17.85
CA LEU A 95 3.90 15.71 -18.51
C LEU A 95 3.78 15.79 -20.03
N LEU A 96 2.61 15.44 -20.59
CA LEU A 96 2.40 15.49 -22.04
C LEU A 96 2.64 16.89 -22.59
N LYS A 97 2.19 17.94 -21.89
CA LYS A 97 2.49 19.34 -22.26
C LYS A 97 3.98 19.65 -22.25
N ALA A 98 4.71 19.16 -21.25
CA ALA A 98 6.17 19.35 -21.16
C ALA A 98 6.90 18.64 -22.31
N VAL A 99 6.50 17.42 -22.65
CA VAL A 99 7.11 16.62 -23.73
C VAL A 99 6.74 17.13 -25.13
N GLN A 100 5.57 17.76 -25.29
CA GLN A 100 5.18 18.43 -26.53
C GLN A 100 5.90 19.77 -26.77
N GLY A 101 6.50 20.36 -25.73
CA GLY A 101 7.35 21.54 -25.87
C GLY A 101 8.67 21.21 -26.61
N SER A 102 9.33 22.24 -27.14
CA SER A 102 10.69 22.05 -27.66
C SER A 102 11.62 21.65 -26.53
N ALA A 103 12.36 20.55 -26.69
CA ALA A 103 13.36 20.10 -25.72
C ALA A 103 14.48 21.13 -25.50
N ASP A 104 14.68 22.03 -26.46
CA ASP A 104 15.63 23.15 -26.37
C ASP A 104 15.09 24.35 -25.59
N SER A 105 13.86 24.26 -25.06
CA SER A 105 13.31 25.33 -24.22
C SER A 105 14.08 25.38 -22.90
N THR A 106 14.53 26.57 -22.52
CA THR A 106 15.30 26.80 -21.29
C THR A 106 14.55 26.37 -20.01
N ASN A 107 13.23 26.14 -20.10
CA ASN A 107 12.35 25.78 -19.00
C ASN A 107 11.86 24.32 -19.04
N TRP A 108 12.37 23.47 -19.94
CA TRP A 108 11.87 22.10 -20.10
C TRP A 108 11.99 21.27 -18.82
N PHE A 109 13.15 21.31 -18.15
CA PHE A 109 13.36 20.62 -16.88
C PHE A 109 12.39 21.08 -15.79
N SER A 110 12.12 22.38 -15.70
CA SER A 110 11.13 22.92 -14.76
C SER A 110 9.71 22.47 -15.11
N ALA A 111 9.35 22.40 -16.39
CA ALA A 111 8.04 21.89 -16.83
C ALA A 111 7.88 20.40 -16.48
N LEU A 112 8.95 19.61 -16.63
CA LEU A 112 8.97 18.20 -16.25
C LEU A 112 8.83 18.03 -14.73
N GLU A 113 9.60 18.78 -13.93
CA GLU A 113 9.52 18.75 -12.46
C GLU A 113 8.12 19.15 -11.97
N ASN A 114 7.56 20.22 -12.52
CA ASN A 114 6.22 20.70 -12.17
C ASN A 114 5.10 19.73 -12.54
N SER A 115 5.35 18.77 -13.44
CA SER A 115 4.38 17.69 -13.70
C SER A 115 4.25 16.73 -12.52
N ALA A 116 5.25 16.65 -11.64
CA ALA A 116 5.38 15.67 -10.55
C ALA A 116 5.32 14.19 -10.99
N TRP A 117 5.38 13.91 -12.30
CA TRP A 117 5.19 12.54 -12.81
C TRP A 117 6.26 11.57 -12.27
N LEU A 118 7.53 11.98 -12.34
CA LEU A 118 8.63 11.17 -11.84
C LEU A 118 8.59 11.00 -10.32
N THR A 119 8.06 11.99 -9.59
CA THR A 119 7.81 11.90 -8.16
C THR A 119 6.79 10.80 -7.87
N HIS A 120 5.64 10.78 -8.57
CA HIS A 120 4.63 9.75 -8.39
C HIS A 120 5.11 8.34 -8.78
N VAL A 121 5.92 8.23 -9.85
CA VAL A 121 6.57 6.95 -10.21
C VAL A 121 7.52 6.50 -9.09
N SER A 122 8.32 7.40 -8.53
CA SER A 122 9.21 7.09 -7.42
C SER A 122 8.45 6.63 -6.17
N GLU A 123 7.36 7.32 -5.82
CA GLU A 123 6.48 6.95 -4.69
C GLU A 123 5.86 5.57 -4.88
N LEU A 124 5.36 5.26 -6.08
CA LEU A 124 4.82 3.94 -6.42
C LEU A 124 5.88 2.85 -6.27
N LEU A 125 7.09 3.08 -6.81
CA LEU A 125 8.19 2.11 -6.71
C LEU A 125 8.65 1.93 -5.26
N LYS A 126 8.69 3.00 -4.47
CA LYS A 126 9.00 2.92 -3.03
C LYS A 126 7.97 2.07 -2.29
N ALA A 127 6.67 2.32 -2.52
CA ALA A 127 5.59 1.54 -1.94
C ALA A 127 5.68 0.04 -2.32
N ALA A 128 6.02 -0.26 -3.58
CA ALA A 128 6.17 -1.63 -4.04
C ALA A 128 7.45 -2.33 -3.52
N SER A 129 8.45 -1.57 -3.09
CA SER A 129 9.77 -2.11 -2.71
C SER A 129 9.86 -2.70 -1.30
N GLY A 130 8.86 -2.47 -0.44
CA GLY A 130 8.77 -3.15 0.86
C GLY A 130 9.85 -2.81 1.90
N LYS A 131 10.60 -1.71 1.76
CA LYS A 131 11.62 -1.36 2.76
C LYS A 131 10.96 -0.99 4.10
N ASP A 132 11.61 -1.44 5.19
CA ASP A 132 11.20 -1.37 6.60
C ASP A 132 10.28 -2.49 7.12
N GLY A 133 10.30 -3.66 6.48
CA GLY A 133 9.57 -4.85 6.95
C GLY A 133 8.15 -4.93 6.42
N VAL A 134 7.96 -4.41 5.20
CA VAL A 134 6.74 -4.50 4.38
C VAL A 134 6.97 -5.47 3.23
#